data_AF-A0A924AW33-F1
#
_entry.id   AF-A0A924AW33-F1
#
_cell.length_a   1.000
_cell.length_b   1.000
_cell.length_c   1.000
_cell.angle_alpha   90.00
_cell.angle_beta   90.00
_cell.angle_gamma   90.00
#
_symmetry.space_group_name_H-M   'P 1'
#
loop_
_entity.id
_entity.type
_entity.pdbx_description
1 polymer ?
#
loop_
_entity_poly.entity_id
_entity_poly.type
_entity_poly.pdbx_seq_one_letter_code
_entity_poly.pdbx_strand_id
1 'polypeptide(L)'
;VDFPEFYKIDSVKSFTYNKITQPNRNRLLWLDPTVDGMKTGHTENAGYCMIASARRPNGNAGERRLITVVLGTTSDSARTQESQKLLNWGFQNFDTVKLYAKGQAIATPEVWKGAQRVLKIGFANDVLVTVPKGVAARMKPVLERRDPLVAPLARNSRIGTLKMMVDGKSLLELPVVALEEVPQASIFGRAWDSMRLWLK
;
A
#
# COMPACT_ATOMS: atom_id res chain seq x y z
N VAL A 1 -5.49 4.63 8.68
CA VAL A 1 -5.64 5.82 9.55
C VAL A 1 -5.70 5.26 10.95
N ASP A 2 -4.70 5.59 11.76
CA ASP A 2 -4.54 4.96 13.08
C ASP A 2 -5.61 5.45 14.08
N PHE A 3 -6.19 6.63 13.81
CA PHE A 3 -7.16 7.33 14.64
C PHE A 3 -8.38 7.82 13.82
N PRO A 4 -9.18 6.90 13.25
CA PRO A 4 -10.26 7.24 12.31
C PRO A 4 -11.37 8.11 12.91
N GLU A 5 -11.59 8.03 14.22
CA GLU A 5 -12.55 8.85 14.96
C GLU A 5 -12.14 10.33 15.00
N PHE A 6 -10.84 10.60 15.20
CA PHE A 6 -10.32 11.97 15.26
C PHE A 6 -10.20 12.59 13.87
N TYR A 7 -9.87 11.80 12.85
CA TYR A 7 -9.79 12.27 11.46
C TYR A 7 -11.10 12.92 10.97
N LYS A 8 -12.26 12.47 11.47
CA LYS A 8 -13.56 13.04 11.09
C LYS A 8 -13.66 14.54 11.41
N ILE A 9 -12.96 15.00 12.45
CA ILE A 9 -12.97 16.41 12.87
C ILE A 9 -12.44 17.31 11.75
N ASP A 10 -11.47 16.84 10.95
CA ASP A 10 -10.87 17.63 9.87
C ASP A 10 -11.87 17.97 8.75
N SER A 11 -12.95 17.21 8.63
CA SER A 11 -14.02 17.41 7.63
C SER A 11 -15.16 18.32 8.11
N VAL A 12 -15.18 18.71 9.39
CA VAL A 12 -16.21 19.59 9.95
C VAL A 12 -16.07 20.98 9.36
N LYS A 13 -17.12 21.46 8.67
CA LYS A 13 -17.09 22.73 7.91
C LYS A 13 -17.14 23.98 8.78
N SER A 14 -17.73 23.90 9.96
CA SER A 14 -17.77 25.01 10.91
C SER A 14 -17.91 24.51 12.34
N PHE A 15 -17.44 25.31 13.28
CA PHE A 15 -17.54 25.02 14.70
C PHE A 15 -17.88 26.29 15.47
N THR A 16 -18.81 26.19 16.42
CA THR A 16 -19.21 27.30 17.28
C THR A 16 -18.58 27.15 18.65
N TYR A 17 -17.81 28.16 19.05
CA TYR A 17 -17.21 28.25 20.38
C TYR A 17 -17.50 29.62 20.97
N ASN A 18 -17.93 29.66 22.24
CA ASN A 18 -18.27 30.90 22.93
C ASN A 18 -19.20 31.81 22.11
N LYS A 19 -20.27 31.23 21.55
CA LYS A 19 -21.25 31.91 20.68
C LYS A 19 -20.69 32.48 19.36
N ILE A 20 -19.44 32.18 19.01
CA ILE A 20 -18.80 32.62 17.76
C ILE A 20 -18.61 31.41 16.85
N THR A 21 -19.24 31.44 15.68
CA THR A 21 -19.09 30.41 14.65
C THR A 21 -17.89 30.70 13.78
N GLN A 22 -16.99 29.73 13.66
CA GLN A 22 -15.78 29.81 12.86
C GLN A 22 -15.85 28.80 11.71
N PRO A 23 -15.60 29.22 10.47
CA PRO A 23 -15.51 28.30 9.35
C PRO A 23 -14.18 27.53 9.39
N ASN A 24 -14.20 26.32 8.86
CA ASN A 24 -12.97 25.60 8.55
C ASN A 24 -12.16 26.38 7.51
N ARG A 25 -10.85 26.48 7.73
CA ARG A 25 -9.94 27.22 6.86
C ARG A 25 -9.55 26.44 5.59
N ASN A 26 -9.88 25.15 5.53
CA ASN A 26 -9.72 24.32 4.35
C ASN A 26 -10.88 24.54 3.38
N ARG A 27 -10.71 25.48 2.45
CA ARG A 27 -11.73 25.82 1.43
C ARG A 27 -12.12 24.65 0.54
N LEU A 28 -11.27 23.64 0.39
CA LEU A 28 -11.55 22.47 -0.45
C LEU A 28 -12.76 21.65 0.04
N LEU A 29 -13.11 21.71 1.34
CA LEU A 29 -14.31 21.06 1.87
C LEU A 29 -15.61 21.57 1.22
N TRP A 30 -15.60 22.77 0.62
CA TRP A 30 -16.73 23.32 -0.12
C TRP A 30 -16.58 23.19 -1.63
N LEU A 31 -15.35 23.18 -2.15
CA LEU A 31 -15.08 23.16 -3.58
C LEU A 31 -15.06 21.74 -4.16
N ASP A 32 -14.79 20.74 -3.34
CA ASP A 32 -14.70 19.35 -3.75
C ASP A 32 -15.37 18.44 -2.70
N PRO A 33 -16.53 17.83 -3.01
CA PRO A 33 -17.26 17.00 -2.06
C PRO A 33 -16.51 15.71 -1.67
N THR A 34 -15.43 15.38 -2.38
CA THR A 34 -14.59 14.20 -2.11
C THR A 34 -13.46 14.49 -1.13
N VAL A 35 -13.20 15.77 -0.81
CA VAL A 35 -12.21 16.20 0.17
C VAL A 35 -12.78 16.09 1.57
N ASP A 36 -12.02 15.46 2.47
CA ASP A 36 -12.42 15.22 3.86
C ASP A 36 -11.32 15.59 4.87
N GLY A 37 -10.30 16.34 4.42
CA GLY A 37 -9.21 16.81 5.27
C GLY A 37 -8.16 17.64 4.51
N MET A 38 -7.09 18.11 5.15
CA MET A 38 -6.76 17.87 6.56
C MET A 38 -6.48 19.18 7.29
N LYS A 39 -5.45 19.94 6.87
CA LYS A 39 -5.00 21.10 7.63
C LYS A 39 -4.44 22.19 6.73
N THR A 40 -4.72 23.43 7.10
CA THR A 40 -4.06 24.62 6.55
C THR A 40 -3.12 25.25 7.57
N GLY A 41 -2.08 25.90 7.08
CA GLY A 41 -1.10 26.65 7.88
C GLY A 41 -0.64 27.90 7.14
N HIS A 42 -0.28 28.95 7.90
CA HIS A 42 0.29 30.17 7.37
C HIS A 42 1.06 30.93 8.45
N THR A 43 2.26 31.38 8.09
CA THR A 43 3.02 32.46 8.75
C THR A 43 3.76 33.23 7.65
N GLU A 44 4.21 34.46 7.95
CA GLU A 44 4.97 35.27 6.98
C GLU A 44 6.20 34.53 6.45
N ASN A 45 6.92 33.81 7.32
CA ASN A 45 8.12 33.06 6.95
C ASN A 45 7.81 31.75 6.20
N ALA A 46 6.67 31.10 6.48
CA ALA A 46 6.34 29.79 5.90
C ALA A 46 5.53 29.90 4.60
N GLY A 47 4.97 31.08 4.30
CA GLY A 47 3.95 31.24 3.26
C GLY A 47 2.68 30.44 3.58
N TYR A 48 1.87 30.17 2.56
CA TYR A 48 0.59 29.47 2.69
C TYR A 48 0.76 27.97 2.39
N CYS A 49 0.42 27.14 3.38
CA CYS A 49 0.58 25.69 3.34
C CYS A 49 -0.77 24.95 3.47
N MET A 50 -0.87 23.80 2.84
CA MET A 50 -2.04 22.92 2.89
C MET A 50 -1.65 21.44 2.81
N ILE A 51 -2.22 20.65 3.70
CA ILE A 51 -2.35 19.20 3.56
C ILE A 51 -3.81 18.93 3.23
N ALA A 52 -4.06 18.35 2.06
CA ALA A 52 -5.40 17.99 1.62
C ALA A 52 -5.51 16.49 1.40
N SER A 53 -6.65 15.91 1.75
CA SER A 53 -6.94 14.50 1.59
C SER A 53 -8.32 14.35 0.96
N ALA A 54 -8.41 13.50 -0.06
CA ALA A 54 -9.65 13.24 -0.76
C ALA A 54 -9.81 11.75 -1.05
N ARG A 55 -11.05 11.29 -1.05
CA ARG A 55 -11.42 9.90 -1.35
C ARG A 55 -12.37 9.87 -2.55
N ARG A 56 -11.94 9.24 -3.65
CA ARG A 56 -12.73 9.15 -4.89
C ARG A 56 -12.87 7.70 -5.35
N PRO A 57 -13.89 7.39 -6.18
CA PRO A 57 -13.98 6.11 -6.86
C PRO A 57 -12.72 5.81 -7.69
N ASN A 58 -12.36 4.53 -7.75
CA ASN A 58 -11.15 4.04 -8.40
C ASN A 58 -11.49 2.86 -9.34
N GLY A 59 -12.40 3.13 -10.27
CA GLY A 59 -12.96 2.12 -11.17
C GLY A 59 -13.55 0.93 -10.39
N ASN A 60 -13.22 -0.28 -10.81
CA ASN A 60 -13.68 -1.52 -10.18
C ASN A 60 -12.89 -1.89 -8.90
N ALA A 61 -11.87 -1.12 -8.53
CA ALA A 61 -11.01 -1.38 -7.37
C ALA A 61 -11.52 -0.70 -6.08
N GLY A 62 -12.77 -0.22 -6.08
CA GLY A 62 -13.42 0.43 -4.94
C GLY A 62 -13.10 1.92 -4.86
N GLU A 63 -12.64 2.38 -3.69
CA GLU A 63 -12.29 3.78 -3.45
C GLU A 63 -10.78 3.93 -3.28
N ARG A 64 -10.28 5.11 -3.68
CA ARG A 64 -8.88 5.50 -3.53
C ARG A 64 -8.78 6.80 -2.77
N ARG A 65 -7.87 6.84 -1.81
CA ARG A 65 -7.52 8.06 -1.08
C ARG A 65 -6.20 8.61 -1.60
N LEU A 66 -6.18 9.91 -1.87
CA LEU A 66 -4.95 10.66 -2.10
C LEU A 66 -4.75 11.69 -1.01
N ILE A 67 -3.49 11.91 -0.67
CA ILE A 67 -3.05 12.97 0.23
C ILE A 67 -2.07 13.83 -0.56
N THR A 68 -2.27 15.14 -0.53
CA THR A 68 -1.37 16.13 -1.13
C THR A 68 -0.83 17.04 -0.05
N VAL A 69 0.42 17.47 -0.23
CA VAL A 69 1.11 18.40 0.65
C VAL A 69 1.67 19.51 -0.22
N VAL A 70 1.19 20.73 -0.01
CA VAL A 70 1.62 21.93 -0.72
C VAL A 70 2.11 22.93 0.30
N LEU A 71 3.32 23.46 0.12
CA LEU A 71 3.99 24.34 1.08
C LEU A 71 4.40 25.65 0.39
N GLY A 72 4.44 26.75 1.13
CA GLY A 72 5.09 27.99 0.69
C GLY A 72 4.42 28.72 -0.48
N THR A 73 3.13 28.54 -0.71
CA THR A 73 2.42 29.31 -1.74
C THR A 73 2.23 30.77 -1.33
N THR A 74 2.03 31.64 -2.31
CA THR A 74 2.02 33.10 -2.11
C THR A 74 0.71 33.66 -1.55
N SER A 75 -0.37 32.86 -1.53
CA SER A 75 -1.67 33.31 -1.02
C SER A 75 -2.58 32.15 -0.58
N ASP A 76 -3.62 32.48 0.18
CA ASP A 76 -4.71 31.57 0.55
C ASP A 76 -5.40 30.93 -0.66
N SER A 77 -5.58 31.70 -1.74
CA SER A 77 -6.17 31.21 -2.98
C SER A 77 -5.22 30.26 -3.70
N ALA A 78 -3.93 30.62 -3.79
CA ALA A 78 -2.90 29.80 -4.42
C ALA A 78 -2.77 28.42 -3.75
N ARG A 79 -2.70 28.34 -2.41
CA ARG A 79 -2.62 27.03 -1.73
C ARG A 79 -3.80 26.13 -2.09
N THR A 80 -4.99 26.71 -2.17
CA THR A 80 -6.23 25.98 -2.44
C THR A 80 -6.23 25.45 -3.87
N GLN A 81 -5.88 26.31 -4.84
CA GLN A 81 -5.85 25.95 -6.26
C GLN A 81 -4.77 24.90 -6.56
N GLU A 82 -3.56 25.07 -6.05
CA GLU A 82 -2.46 24.12 -6.30
C GLU A 82 -2.72 22.75 -5.65
N SER A 83 -3.27 22.71 -4.43
CA SER A 83 -3.69 21.45 -3.81
C SER A 83 -4.80 20.76 -4.60
N GLN A 84 -5.80 21.51 -5.09
CA GLN A 84 -6.87 20.92 -5.90
C GLN A 84 -6.34 20.39 -7.24
N LYS A 85 -5.46 21.14 -7.90
CA LYS A 85 -4.82 20.74 -9.14
C LYS A 85 -4.01 19.46 -8.96
N LEU A 86 -3.22 19.35 -7.89
CA LEU A 86 -2.41 18.18 -7.60
C LEU A 86 -3.28 16.95 -7.26
N LEU A 87 -4.36 17.12 -6.49
CA LEU A 87 -5.34 16.06 -6.24
C LEU A 87 -5.95 15.57 -7.55
N ASN A 88 -6.44 16.48 -8.38
CA ASN A 88 -7.06 16.15 -9.66
C ASN A 88 -6.08 15.43 -10.59
N TRP A 89 -4.85 15.92 -10.70
CA TRP A 89 -3.81 15.27 -11.49
C TRP A 89 -3.52 13.85 -10.99
N GLY A 90 -3.42 13.63 -9.67
CA GLY A 90 -3.16 12.31 -9.10
C GLY A 90 -4.29 11.30 -9.35
N PHE A 91 -5.55 11.73 -9.29
CA PHE A 91 -6.70 10.89 -9.63
C PHE A 91 -6.86 10.67 -11.14
N GLN A 92 -6.44 11.64 -11.95
CA GLN A 92 -6.54 11.52 -13.40
C GLN A 92 -5.46 10.62 -13.99
N ASN A 93 -4.24 10.63 -13.45
CA ASN A 93 -3.07 10.03 -14.10
C ASN A 93 -2.59 8.71 -13.48
N PHE A 94 -3.15 8.32 -12.33
CA PHE A 94 -2.76 7.08 -11.65
C PHE A 94 -3.99 6.26 -11.26
N ASP A 95 -3.79 4.96 -11.13
CA ASP A 95 -4.72 4.02 -10.52
C ASP A 95 -4.04 3.30 -9.36
N THR A 96 -4.81 2.93 -8.34
CA THR A 96 -4.33 2.01 -7.29
C THR A 96 -5.00 0.66 -7.50
N VAL A 97 -4.21 -0.40 -7.69
CA VAL A 97 -4.74 -1.75 -7.90
C VAL A 97 -4.36 -2.64 -6.73
N LYS A 98 -5.32 -3.44 -6.24
CA LYS A 98 -5.04 -4.51 -5.29
C LYS A 98 -4.54 -5.72 -6.08
N LEU A 99 -3.25 -6.04 -5.92
CA LEU A 99 -2.63 -7.16 -6.63
C LEU A 99 -2.86 -8.49 -5.91
N TYR A 100 -2.74 -8.48 -4.58
CA TYR A 100 -2.89 -9.67 -3.76
C TYR A 100 -3.60 -9.32 -2.45
N ALA A 101 -4.47 -10.21 -2.00
CA ALA A 101 -5.05 -10.11 -0.66
C ALA A 101 -4.09 -10.67 0.40
N LYS A 102 -4.22 -10.18 1.64
CA LYS A 102 -3.55 -10.75 2.81
C LYS A 102 -3.81 -12.26 2.88
N GLY A 103 -2.73 -13.04 3.00
CA GLY A 103 -2.82 -14.50 3.11
C GLY A 103 -3.20 -15.22 1.81
N GLN A 104 -3.33 -14.52 0.68
CA GLN A 104 -3.47 -15.15 -0.62
C GLN A 104 -2.16 -15.87 -0.97
N ALA A 105 -2.24 -17.19 -1.17
CA ALA A 105 -1.11 -17.94 -1.67
C ALA A 105 -0.83 -17.56 -3.13
N ILE A 106 0.41 -17.17 -3.42
CA ILE A 106 0.86 -16.85 -4.78
C ILE A 106 1.62 -18.02 -5.42
N ALA A 107 2.15 -18.92 -4.59
CA ALA A 107 2.77 -20.19 -4.99
C ALA A 107 2.79 -21.15 -3.80
N THR A 108 3.00 -22.45 -4.09
CA THR A 108 3.09 -23.51 -3.07
C THR A 108 4.31 -24.40 -3.35
N PRO A 109 5.54 -23.89 -3.22
CA PRO A 109 6.76 -24.65 -3.46
C PRO A 109 6.94 -25.86 -2.54
N GLU A 110 7.73 -26.82 -3.00
CA GLU A 110 8.19 -27.94 -2.19
C GLU A 110 9.14 -27.48 -1.08
N VAL A 111 9.01 -28.11 0.09
CA VAL A 111 9.88 -27.93 1.24
C VAL A 111 10.53 -29.25 1.61
N TRP A 112 11.84 -29.19 1.82
CA TRP A 112 12.67 -30.31 2.21
C TRP A 112 12.88 -30.33 3.70
N LYS A 113 13.02 -31.55 4.25
CA LYS A 113 13.27 -31.81 5.67
C LYS A 113 12.19 -31.24 6.59
N GLY A 114 11.03 -30.91 6.05
CA GLY A 114 9.89 -30.33 6.75
C GLY A 114 8.84 -31.36 7.12
N ALA A 115 8.13 -31.13 8.22
CA ALA A 115 6.96 -31.94 8.59
C ALA A 115 5.85 -31.88 7.52
N GLN A 116 5.88 -30.84 6.69
CA GLN A 116 5.06 -30.68 5.49
C GLN A 116 5.97 -30.64 4.24
N ARG A 117 5.48 -31.21 3.13
CA ARG A 117 6.22 -31.28 1.86
C ARG A 117 6.13 -30.04 1.00
N VAL A 118 5.21 -29.14 1.33
CA VAL A 118 4.96 -27.91 0.57
C VAL A 118 4.69 -26.76 1.54
N LEU A 119 4.92 -25.53 1.10
CA LEU A 119 4.67 -24.32 1.88
C LEU A 119 3.90 -23.31 1.04
N LYS A 120 2.75 -22.84 1.53
CA LYS A 120 2.08 -21.67 0.94
C LYS A 120 2.87 -20.41 1.21
N ILE A 121 3.20 -19.70 0.14
CA ILE A 121 3.90 -18.40 0.21
C ILE A 121 3.03 -17.30 -0.36
N GLY A 122 3.19 -16.09 0.16
CA GLY A 122 2.38 -14.93 -0.24
C GLY A 122 2.74 -13.69 0.56
N PHE A 123 1.72 -12.91 0.94
CA PHE A 123 1.90 -11.63 1.63
C PHE A 123 1.16 -11.61 2.97
N ALA A 124 1.80 -11.02 3.98
CA ALA A 124 1.23 -10.86 5.32
C ALA A 124 0.14 -9.77 5.39
N ASN A 125 0.07 -8.89 4.39
CA ASN A 125 -0.87 -7.79 4.27
C ASN A 125 -1.41 -7.72 2.83
N ASP A 126 -2.50 -6.96 2.64
CA ASP A 126 -2.97 -6.61 1.30
C ASP A 126 -1.88 -5.86 0.53
N VAL A 127 -1.67 -6.25 -0.73
CA VAL A 127 -0.73 -5.58 -1.63
C VAL A 127 -1.53 -4.65 -2.54
N LEU A 128 -1.49 -3.35 -2.24
CA LEU A 128 -2.00 -2.30 -3.12
C LEU A 128 -0.85 -1.55 -3.76
N VAL A 129 -0.89 -1.36 -5.08
CA VAL A 129 0.14 -0.66 -5.84
C VAL A 129 -0.48 0.48 -6.61
N THR A 130 0.13 1.66 -6.50
CA THR A 130 -0.24 2.83 -7.30
C THR A 130 0.68 2.93 -8.50
N VAL A 131 0.09 2.96 -9.70
CA VAL A 131 0.83 3.02 -10.97
C VAL A 131 0.18 4.03 -11.91
N PRO A 132 0.90 4.55 -12.92
CA PRO A 132 0.28 5.37 -13.95
C PRO A 132 -0.86 4.62 -14.64
N LYS A 133 -1.88 5.35 -15.09
CA LYS A 133 -3.05 4.73 -15.74
C LYS A 133 -2.62 3.83 -16.90
N GLY A 134 -3.27 2.67 -16.99
CA GLY A 134 -2.98 1.66 -18.02
C GLY A 134 -1.71 0.84 -17.81
N VAL A 135 -0.85 1.18 -16.84
CA VAL A 135 0.36 0.37 -16.54
C VAL A 135 -0.01 -0.94 -15.85
N ALA A 136 -1.04 -0.93 -14.99
CA ALA A 136 -1.41 -2.10 -14.20
C ALA A 136 -1.65 -3.37 -15.03
N ALA A 137 -2.33 -3.24 -16.18
CA ALA A 137 -2.64 -4.35 -17.08
C ALA A 137 -1.41 -4.96 -17.77
N ARG A 138 -0.28 -4.23 -17.80
CA ARG A 138 0.97 -4.67 -18.42
C ARG A 138 1.95 -5.28 -17.42
N MET A 139 1.65 -5.22 -16.13
CA MET A 139 2.53 -5.75 -15.08
C MET A 139 2.55 -7.28 -15.11
N LYS A 140 3.75 -7.85 -15.04
CA LYS A 140 3.97 -9.31 -14.99
C LYS A 140 4.74 -9.68 -13.71
N PRO A 141 4.24 -10.62 -12.89
CA PRO A 141 4.96 -11.06 -11.71
C PRO A 141 6.12 -12.00 -12.08
N VAL A 142 7.28 -11.81 -11.45
CA VAL A 142 8.44 -12.71 -11.49
C VAL A 142 8.85 -13.01 -10.05
N LEU A 143 8.71 -14.26 -9.62
CA LEU A 143 9.11 -14.69 -8.28
C LEU A 143 10.59 -15.09 -8.27
N GLU A 144 11.38 -14.39 -7.48
CA GLU A 144 12.76 -14.74 -7.18
C GLU A 144 12.86 -15.32 -5.77
N ARG A 145 13.40 -16.53 -5.67
CA ARG A 145 13.58 -17.25 -4.41
C ARG A 145 14.86 -18.08 -4.48
N ARG A 146 15.47 -18.29 -3.32
CA ARG A 146 16.54 -19.27 -3.17
C ARG A 146 15.95 -20.66 -2.94
N ASP A 147 16.14 -21.54 -3.91
CA ASP A 147 15.81 -22.96 -3.81
C ASP A 147 17.04 -23.82 -3.48
N PRO A 148 16.88 -25.01 -2.87
CA PRO A 148 15.64 -25.56 -2.34
C PRO A 148 15.22 -24.89 -1.01
N LEU A 149 13.92 -24.90 -0.72
CA LEU A 149 13.43 -24.53 0.61
C LEU A 149 13.64 -25.66 1.60
N VAL A 150 14.26 -25.37 2.74
CA VAL A 150 14.60 -26.35 3.78
C VAL A 150 14.03 -25.89 5.12
N ALA A 151 13.33 -26.79 5.82
CA ALA A 151 12.79 -26.53 7.14
C ALA A 151 13.88 -26.43 8.23
N PRO A 152 13.64 -25.70 9.34
CA PRO A 152 12.38 -25.08 9.75
C PRO A 152 12.11 -23.73 9.07
N LEU A 153 10.85 -23.48 8.71
CA LEU A 153 10.40 -22.21 8.15
C LEU A 153 9.30 -21.64 9.05
N ALA A 154 9.61 -20.53 9.73
CA ALA A 154 8.64 -19.86 10.59
C ALA A 154 7.58 -19.13 9.75
N ARG A 155 6.37 -19.00 10.28
CA ARG A 155 5.34 -18.14 9.68
C ARG A 155 5.86 -16.70 9.54
N ASN A 156 5.54 -16.04 8.44
CA ASN A 156 6.01 -14.71 8.05
C ASN A 156 7.53 -14.58 7.82
N SER A 157 8.30 -15.66 7.87
CA SER A 157 9.71 -15.62 7.45
C SER A 157 9.80 -15.25 5.97
N ARG A 158 10.82 -14.47 5.61
CA ARG A 158 11.05 -14.05 4.23
C ARG A 158 11.50 -15.26 3.41
N ILE A 159 10.74 -15.55 2.35
CA ILE A 159 11.01 -16.67 1.43
C ILE A 159 11.64 -16.16 0.14
N GLY A 160 11.23 -15.00 -0.35
CA GLY A 160 11.76 -14.46 -1.59
C GLY A 160 11.29 -13.04 -1.87
N THR A 161 11.33 -12.69 -3.14
CA THR A 161 10.92 -11.38 -3.66
C THR A 161 10.07 -11.60 -4.91
N LEU A 162 8.89 -11.00 -4.96
CA LEU A 162 8.08 -10.90 -6.17
C LEU A 162 8.42 -9.58 -6.86
N LYS A 163 9.03 -9.64 -8.03
CA LYS A 163 9.28 -8.48 -8.89
C LYS A 163 8.09 -8.28 -9.83
N MET A 164 7.51 -7.10 -9.83
CA MET A 164 6.50 -6.73 -10.83
C MET A 164 7.21 -6.05 -12.00
N MET A 165 7.24 -6.72 -13.14
CA MET A 165 7.93 -6.27 -14.34
C MET A 165 6.97 -5.53 -15.27
N VAL A 166 7.43 -4.44 -15.87
CA VAL A 166 6.76 -3.71 -16.96
C VAL A 166 7.79 -3.44 -18.05
N ASP A 167 7.49 -3.83 -19.28
CA ASP A 167 8.36 -3.61 -20.44
C ASP A 167 9.81 -4.09 -20.20
N GLY A 168 9.96 -5.22 -19.51
CA GLY A 168 11.26 -5.83 -19.19
C GLY A 168 12.02 -5.21 -18.01
N LYS A 169 11.48 -4.16 -17.38
CA LYS A 169 12.09 -3.51 -16.20
C LYS A 169 11.31 -3.81 -14.93
N SER A 170 12.01 -3.95 -13.81
CA SER A 170 11.38 -4.10 -12.48
C SER A 170 10.78 -2.75 -12.07
N LEU A 171 9.47 -2.72 -11.86
CA LEU A 171 8.74 -1.53 -11.39
C LEU A 171 8.69 -1.50 -9.86
N LEU A 172 8.45 -2.65 -9.24
CA LEU A 172 8.46 -2.78 -7.78
C LEU A 172 8.85 -4.20 -7.35
N GLU A 173 9.39 -4.28 -6.13
CA GLU A 173 9.81 -5.53 -5.50
C GLU A 173 9.06 -5.71 -4.18
N LEU A 174 8.39 -6.86 -4.04
CA LEU A 174 7.56 -7.16 -2.88
C LEU A 174 8.14 -8.36 -2.12
N PRO A 175 8.41 -8.24 -0.80
CA PRO A 175 8.88 -9.38 -0.02
C PRO A 175 7.78 -10.44 0.08
N VAL A 176 8.12 -11.66 -0.34
CA VAL A 176 7.23 -12.83 -0.23
C VAL A 176 7.60 -13.59 1.03
N VAL A 177 6.57 -13.95 1.81
CA VAL A 177 6.72 -14.61 3.10
C VAL A 177 6.03 -15.96 3.15
N ALA A 178 6.43 -16.80 4.11
CA ALA A 178 5.73 -18.02 4.47
C ALA A 178 4.37 -17.67 5.11
N LEU A 179 3.27 -18.23 4.61
CA LEU A 179 1.93 -17.98 5.17
C LEU A 179 1.60 -18.89 6.36
N GLU A 180 2.34 -19.98 6.49
CA GLU A 180 2.25 -20.99 7.53
C GLU A 180 3.64 -21.36 8.05
N GLU A 181 3.68 -22.05 9.19
CA GLU A 181 4.90 -22.59 9.75
C GLU A 181 5.14 -24.01 9.23
N VAL A 182 6.39 -24.32 8.87
CA VAL A 182 6.83 -25.67 8.54
C VAL A 182 7.93 -26.08 9.51
N PRO A 183 7.60 -26.85 10.56
CA PRO A 183 8.58 -27.42 11.48
C PRO A 183 9.48 -28.43 10.76
N GLN A 184 10.58 -28.82 11.40
CA GLN A 184 11.41 -29.92 10.92
C GLN A 184 10.63 -31.24 10.92
N ALA A 185 10.91 -32.09 9.92
CA ALA A 185 10.48 -33.48 9.91
C ALA A 185 11.16 -34.28 11.03
N SER A 186 10.60 -35.44 11.36
CA SER A 186 11.24 -36.43 12.22
C SER A 186 12.56 -36.93 11.63
N ILE A 187 13.40 -37.59 12.45
CA ILE A 187 14.75 -38.04 12.07
C ILE A 187 14.74 -38.89 10.78
N PHE A 188 13.78 -39.82 10.65
CA PHE A 188 13.62 -40.64 9.45
C PHE A 188 13.23 -39.82 8.21
N GLY A 189 12.35 -38.84 8.36
CA GLY A 189 11.96 -37.94 7.26
C GLY A 189 13.13 -37.09 6.75
N ARG A 190 13.96 -36.55 7.66
CA ARG A 190 15.14 -35.77 7.27
C ARG A 190 16.22 -36.61 6.59
N ALA A 191 16.39 -37.88 6.99
CA ALA A 191 17.36 -38.79 6.39
C ALA A 191 16.97 -39.15 4.94
N TRP A 192 15.69 -39.48 4.71
CA TRP A 192 15.15 -39.76 3.37
C TRP A 192 15.28 -38.56 2.41
N ASP A 193 14.94 -37.36 2.89
CA ASP A 193 15.06 -36.14 2.10
C ASP A 193 16.52 -35.77 1.79
N SER A 194 17.45 -36.09 2.70
CA SER A 194 18.89 -35.88 2.45
C SER A 194 19.41 -36.80 1.35
N MET A 195 18.97 -38.07 1.31
CA MET A 195 19.30 -38.98 0.21
C MET A 195 18.73 -38.49 -1.13
N ARG A 196 17.48 -38.00 -1.15
CA ARG A 196 16.83 -37.48 -2.36
C ARG A 196 17.47 -36.20 -2.89
N LEU A 197 17.91 -35.29 -2.01
CA LEU A 197 18.65 -34.08 -2.41
C LEU A 197 20.01 -34.41 -3.03
N TRP A 198 20.65 -35.49 -2.61
CA TRP A 198 21.97 -35.88 -3.13
C TRP A 198 21.92 -36.48 -4.53
N LEU A 199 20.75 -37.00 -4.95
CA LEU A 199 20.50 -37.59 -6.26
C LEU A 199 19.97 -36.59 -7.30
N LYS A 200 19.84 -35.30 -6.95
CA LYS A 200 19.27 -34.25 -7.78
C LYS A 200 20.28 -33.12 -7.97
#